data_AF-A0A518WAZ4-F1
#
_entry.id   AF-A0A518WAZ4-F1
#
_cell.length_a   1.000
_cell.length_b   1.000
_cell.length_c   1.000
_cell.angle_alpha   90.00
_cell.angle_beta   90.00
_cell.angle_gamma   90.00
#
_symmetry.space_group_name_H-M   'P 1'
#
loop_
_entity.id
_entity.type
_entity.pdbx_description
1 polymer ?
#
loop_
_entity_poly.entity_id
_entity_poly.type
_entity_poly.pdbx_seq_one_letter_code
_entity_poly.pdbx_strand_id
1 'polypeptide(L)'
;MAARGADGDSSLRPFRWPRRPGGATLLRAMLVAVLLGLAVIVLDAGRPAPTTSHGRTAADGVAVPHGQDGGRSAPANRDRAADGDARAALPLPSGFVGVPVRLAEPAALAVLRPGARVDLLVLPAGRNAGETVLLAADALVLDVVGRDAVDGSSALYLAVRPDQAQRSVGQPEGSRFSVVIRG
;
A
#
# COMPACT_ATOMS: atom_id res chain seq x y z
N MET A 1 72.32 -38.84 43.24
CA MET A 1 71.70 -38.64 44.58
C MET A 1 71.05 -37.26 44.55
N ALA A 2 69.72 -37.20 44.75
CA ALA A 2 68.83 -36.02 44.81
C ALA A 2 68.70 -35.18 43.51
N ALA A 3 67.55 -34.67 43.06
CA ALA A 3 66.15 -34.64 43.50
C ALA A 3 65.27 -34.30 42.25
N ARG A 4 64.06 -34.86 42.08
CA ARG A 4 62.73 -34.20 42.29
C ARG A 4 62.51 -33.01 41.33
N GLY A 5 61.51 -32.89 40.47
CA GLY A 5 60.13 -33.37 40.37
C GLY A 5 59.29 -32.19 39.83
N ALA A 6 58.34 -32.43 38.92
CA ALA A 6 57.19 -31.57 38.57
C ALA A 6 56.47 -32.24 37.38
N ASP A 7 55.32 -32.90 37.57
CA ASP A 7 53.97 -32.34 37.79
C ASP A 7 53.29 -31.87 36.49
N GLY A 8 52.18 -32.55 36.15
CA GLY A 8 50.94 -31.83 35.85
C GLY A 8 50.52 -31.60 34.40
N ASP A 9 50.38 -32.64 33.57
CA ASP A 9 49.54 -32.57 32.36
C ASP A 9 48.24 -33.36 32.52
N SER A 10 47.48 -33.01 33.57
CA SER A 10 46.08 -33.38 33.72
C SER A 10 45.24 -32.58 32.72
N SER A 11 44.98 -33.21 31.57
CA SER A 11 44.09 -32.74 30.51
C SER A 11 42.67 -32.49 31.04
N LEU A 12 42.41 -31.26 31.51
CA LEU A 12 41.07 -30.77 31.78
C LEU A 12 40.38 -30.47 30.44
N ARG A 13 39.65 -31.48 29.91
CA ARG A 13 38.73 -31.25 28.81
C ARG A 13 37.62 -30.29 29.28
N PRO A 14 37.39 -29.15 28.60
CA PRO A 14 36.29 -28.28 28.97
C PRO A 14 34.96 -29.00 28.72
N PHE A 15 34.22 -29.22 29.80
CA PHE A 15 32.86 -29.72 29.82
C PHE A 15 31.96 -28.76 29.05
N ARG A 16 31.50 -29.14 27.84
CA ARG A 16 30.55 -28.32 27.07
C ARG A 16 29.15 -28.53 27.63
N TRP A 17 28.70 -27.61 28.49
CA TRP A 17 27.32 -27.54 28.93
C TRP A 17 26.38 -27.27 27.73
N PRO A 18 25.27 -28.01 27.58
CA PRO A 18 24.25 -27.68 26.59
C PRO A 18 23.57 -26.37 27.00
N ARG A 19 23.78 -25.33 26.19
CA ARG A 19 23.14 -24.02 26.36
C ARG A 19 21.63 -24.22 26.35
N ARG A 20 20.98 -24.00 27.51
CA ARG A 20 19.53 -23.90 27.57
C ARG A 20 19.09 -22.73 26.68
N PRO A 21 18.02 -22.88 25.88
CA PRO A 21 17.48 -21.79 25.08
C PRO A 21 17.13 -20.62 26.00
N GLY A 22 17.83 -19.49 25.83
CA GLY A 22 17.75 -18.36 26.73
C GLY A 22 16.34 -17.75 26.76
N GLY A 23 15.96 -17.12 27.86
CA GLY A 23 14.61 -16.55 28.05
C GLY A 23 14.14 -15.61 26.93
N ALA A 24 15.06 -15.07 26.11
CA ALA A 24 14.74 -14.33 24.90
C ALA A 24 13.97 -15.15 23.84
N THR A 25 14.23 -16.45 23.68
CA THR A 25 13.46 -17.29 22.75
C THR A 25 12.07 -17.58 23.27
N LEU A 26 11.89 -17.75 24.58
CA LEU A 26 10.57 -17.89 25.20
C LEU A 26 9.75 -16.61 25.08
N LEU A 27 10.37 -15.45 25.30
CA LEU A 27 9.71 -14.15 25.11
C LEU A 27 9.30 -13.93 23.66
N ARG A 28 10.18 -14.27 22.70
CA ARG A 28 9.85 -14.21 21.27
C ARG A 28 8.70 -15.16 20.92
N ALA A 29 8.71 -16.39 21.43
CA ALA A 29 7.63 -17.35 21.18
C ALA A 29 6.29 -16.87 21.75
N MET A 30 6.30 -16.31 22.96
CA MET A 30 5.11 -15.74 23.60
C MET A 30 4.57 -14.53 22.84
N LEU A 31 5.45 -13.61 22.42
CA LEU A 31 5.08 -12.46 21.58
C LEU A 31 4.45 -12.90 20.25
N VAL A 32 5.05 -13.88 19.57
CA VAL A 32 4.53 -14.43 18.32
C VAL A 32 3.17 -15.08 18.53
N ALA A 33 2.98 -15.85 19.61
CA ALA A 33 1.68 -16.46 19.93
C ALA A 33 0.59 -15.40 20.18
N VAL A 34 0.92 -14.33 20.92
CA VAL A 34 -0.01 -13.21 21.16
C VAL A 34 -0.37 -12.51 19.85
N LEU A 35 0.61 -12.19 19.01
CA LEU A 35 0.38 -11.58 17.69
C LEU A 35 -0.50 -12.43 16.79
N LEU A 36 -0.26 -13.75 16.74
CA LEU A 36 -1.07 -14.68 15.96
C LEU A 36 -2.51 -14.77 16.48
N GLY A 37 -2.71 -14.81 17.80
CA GLY A 37 -4.04 -14.81 18.40
C GLY A 37 -4.83 -13.53 18.06
N LEU A 38 -4.16 -12.38 18.13
CA LEU A 38 -4.76 -11.08 17.80
C LEU A 38 -5.13 -10.98 16.32
N ALA A 39 -4.27 -11.50 15.43
CA ALA A 39 -4.55 -11.57 13.99
C ALA A 39 -5.78 -12.43 13.68
N VAL A 40 -5.92 -13.61 14.31
CA VAL A 40 -7.10 -14.47 14.13
C VAL A 40 -8.37 -13.77 14.57
N ILE A 41 -8.36 -13.07 15.71
CA ILE A 41 -9.53 -12.32 16.21
C ILE A 41 -9.94 -11.22 15.22
N VAL A 42 -8.99 -10.47 14.65
CA VAL A 42 -9.27 -9.43 13.65
C VAL A 42 -9.83 -10.03 12.35
N LEU A 43 -9.26 -11.15 11.88
CA LEU A 43 -9.74 -11.86 10.70
C LEU A 43 -11.15 -12.42 10.88
N ASP A 44 -11.49 -12.91 12.07
CA ASP A 44 -12.81 -13.47 12.36
C ASP A 44 -13.87 -12.39 12.53
N ALA A 45 -13.53 -11.26 13.14
CA ALA A 45 -14.41 -10.09 13.25
C ALA A 45 -14.78 -9.46 11.89
N GLY A 46 -13.99 -9.73 10.85
CA GLY A 46 -14.20 -9.24 9.49
C GLY A 46 -15.00 -10.15 8.55
N ARG A 47 -15.48 -11.32 9.01
CA ARG A 47 -16.26 -12.24 8.16
C ARG A 47 -17.76 -11.96 8.26
N PRO A 48 -18.40 -11.31 7.25
CA PRO A 48 -19.85 -11.35 7.13
C PRO A 48 -20.29 -12.79 6.84
N ALA A 49 -21.30 -13.25 7.57
CA ALA A 49 -21.90 -14.57 7.37
C ALA A 49 -22.43 -14.73 5.92
N PRO A 50 -22.27 -15.91 5.28
CA PRO A 50 -22.89 -16.16 3.98
C PRO A 50 -24.41 -16.26 4.18
N THR A 51 -25.13 -15.24 3.74
CA THR A 51 -26.58 -15.31 3.58
C THR A 51 -26.86 -16.24 2.40
N THR A 52 -27.52 -17.34 2.70
CA THR A 52 -28.16 -18.21 1.72
C THR A 52 -29.22 -17.41 0.98
N SER A 53 -29.05 -17.21 -0.33
CA SER A 53 -30.13 -16.76 -1.20
C SER A 53 -30.23 -17.66 -2.41
N HIS A 54 -31.31 -18.43 -2.39
CA HIS A 54 -31.88 -19.16 -3.51
C HIS A 54 -32.17 -18.23 -4.68
N GLY A 55 -31.93 -18.69 -5.91
CA GLY A 55 -32.40 -17.96 -7.09
C GLY A 55 -31.99 -18.51 -8.45
N ARG A 56 -32.75 -19.51 -8.93
CA ARG A 56 -33.03 -19.81 -10.35
C ARG A 56 -31.91 -20.41 -11.22
N THR A 57 -31.99 -21.73 -11.37
CA THR A 57 -31.51 -22.51 -12.52
C THR A 57 -32.60 -22.65 -13.60
N ALA A 58 -32.13 -22.79 -14.85
CA ALA A 58 -32.76 -23.33 -16.06
C ALA A 58 -33.83 -22.44 -16.76
N ALA A 59 -33.56 -21.83 -17.92
CA ALA A 59 -33.31 -22.39 -19.26
C ALA A 59 -34.62 -22.77 -19.99
N ASP A 60 -35.02 -21.95 -20.97
CA ASP A 60 -35.22 -22.36 -22.37
C ASP A 60 -35.70 -21.18 -23.22
N GLY A 61 -35.05 -20.95 -24.35
CA GLY A 61 -35.38 -19.84 -25.27
C GLY A 61 -34.52 -19.89 -26.53
N VAL A 62 -35.10 -20.49 -27.56
CA VAL A 62 -34.51 -20.90 -28.85
C VAL A 62 -34.03 -19.73 -29.71
N ALA A 63 -32.99 -20.04 -30.51
CA ALA A 63 -32.19 -19.22 -31.42
C ALA A 63 -32.93 -18.53 -32.59
N VAL A 64 -32.28 -17.52 -33.21
CA VAL A 64 -31.76 -17.50 -34.62
C VAL A 64 -31.09 -16.11 -34.92
N PRO A 65 -30.04 -16.01 -35.79
CA PRO A 65 -29.13 -14.86 -35.89
C PRO A 65 -29.35 -13.98 -37.14
N HIS A 66 -28.96 -12.70 -37.09
CA HIS A 66 -28.79 -11.86 -38.30
C HIS A 66 -27.84 -10.66 -38.10
N GLY A 67 -26.99 -10.41 -39.11
CA GLY A 67 -26.45 -9.11 -39.57
C GLY A 67 -25.56 -8.31 -38.61
N GLN A 68 -24.22 -8.32 -38.68
CA GLN A 68 -23.32 -7.74 -39.70
C GLN A 68 -22.99 -6.24 -39.46
N ASP A 69 -21.67 -5.97 -39.49
CA ASP A 69 -20.91 -4.72 -39.70
C ASP A 69 -20.60 -3.73 -38.54
N GLY A 70 -19.30 -3.66 -38.22
CA GLY A 70 -18.54 -2.41 -38.39
C GLY A 70 -18.53 -1.39 -37.25
N GLY A 71 -17.89 -1.70 -36.12
CA GLY A 71 -17.67 -0.72 -35.04
C GLY A 71 -16.38 -0.98 -34.26
N ARG A 72 -15.31 -0.33 -34.69
CA ARG A 72 -13.96 -0.29 -34.10
C ARG A 72 -14.05 -0.04 -32.58
N SER A 73 -14.01 -1.10 -31.78
CA SER A 73 -14.12 -1.04 -30.32
C SER A 73 -12.73 -1.13 -29.69
N ALA A 74 -12.42 -0.12 -28.88
CA ALA A 74 -11.24 0.00 -28.04
C ALA A 74 -10.96 -1.27 -27.24
N PRO A 75 -9.71 -1.56 -26.85
CA PRO A 75 -9.42 -2.73 -26.02
C PRO A 75 -10.16 -2.61 -24.69
N ALA A 76 -11.22 -3.39 -24.55
CA ALA A 76 -11.91 -3.64 -23.30
C ALA A 76 -10.94 -4.41 -22.40
N ASN A 77 -10.19 -3.69 -21.56
CA ASN A 77 -9.53 -4.28 -20.41
C ASN A 77 -10.59 -4.52 -19.32
N ARG A 78 -11.52 -5.43 -19.60
CA ARG A 78 -12.40 -6.05 -18.60
C ARG A 78 -11.93 -7.48 -18.48
N ASP A 79 -10.88 -7.71 -17.68
CA ASP A 79 -10.54 -9.02 -17.10
C ASP A 79 -9.43 -8.86 -16.04
N ARG A 80 -9.70 -8.02 -15.03
CA ARG A 80 -9.10 -8.12 -13.69
C ARG A 80 -9.80 -7.19 -12.70
N ALA A 81 -11.00 -7.56 -12.31
CA ALA A 81 -11.52 -7.19 -11.00
C ALA A 81 -11.83 -8.50 -10.28
N ALA A 82 -10.78 -9.08 -9.70
CA ALA A 82 -10.94 -10.12 -8.71
C ALA A 82 -11.67 -9.53 -7.50
N ASP A 83 -12.54 -10.34 -6.94
CA ASP A 83 -13.33 -10.13 -5.73
C ASP A 83 -12.61 -9.34 -4.62
N GLY A 84 -13.39 -8.46 -3.99
CA GLY A 84 -13.19 -8.06 -2.60
C GLY A 84 -12.45 -6.74 -2.39
N ASP A 85 -13.21 -5.71 -2.01
CA ASP A 85 -12.73 -4.57 -1.22
C ASP A 85 -11.91 -3.46 -1.91
N ALA A 86 -12.07 -3.29 -3.23
CA ALA A 86 -11.65 -2.04 -3.86
C ALA A 86 -12.68 -0.94 -3.53
N ARG A 87 -12.41 -0.12 -2.50
CA ARG A 87 -13.04 1.20 -2.37
C ARG A 87 -12.97 1.88 -3.74
N ALA A 88 -14.10 2.03 -4.40
CA ALA A 88 -14.14 2.48 -5.78
C ALA A 88 -13.56 3.90 -5.86
N ALA A 89 -12.45 4.05 -6.61
CA ALA A 89 -11.90 5.35 -6.96
C ALA A 89 -13.01 6.22 -7.58
N LEU A 90 -13.02 7.50 -7.24
CA LEU A 90 -14.00 8.43 -7.81
C LEU A 90 -13.80 8.53 -9.34
N PRO A 91 -14.90 8.71 -10.10
CA PRO A 91 -14.78 8.90 -11.53
C PRO A 91 -13.97 10.16 -11.84
N LEU A 92 -13.10 10.07 -12.84
CA LEU A 92 -12.33 11.20 -13.32
C LEU A 92 -13.28 12.22 -13.98
N PRO A 93 -13.32 13.48 -13.52
CA PRO A 93 -14.13 14.51 -14.14
C PRO A 93 -13.70 14.78 -15.59
N SER A 94 -14.64 15.17 -16.45
CA SER A 94 -14.36 15.50 -17.84
C SER A 94 -13.38 16.68 -17.95
N GLY A 95 -12.40 16.56 -18.85
CA GLY A 95 -11.37 17.59 -19.04
C GLY A 95 -10.26 17.59 -17.99
N PHE A 96 -10.26 16.66 -17.04
CA PHE A 96 -9.18 16.46 -16.06
C PHE A 96 -8.35 15.22 -16.40
N VAL A 97 -7.14 15.16 -15.84
CA VAL A 97 -6.20 14.04 -15.94
C VAL A 97 -5.95 13.49 -14.54
N GLY A 98 -6.01 12.17 -14.39
CA GLY A 98 -5.64 11.48 -13.16
C GLY A 98 -4.13 11.39 -13.01
N VAL A 99 -3.57 11.93 -11.92
CA VAL A 99 -2.13 11.93 -11.66
C VAL A 99 -1.83 11.27 -10.31
N PRO A 100 -1.01 10.21 -10.27
CA PRO A 100 -0.50 9.65 -9.02
C PRO A 100 0.62 10.54 -8.48
N VAL A 101 0.51 10.93 -7.21
CA VAL A 101 1.50 11.76 -6.52
C VAL A 101 1.96 11.05 -5.26
N ARG A 102 3.28 10.90 -5.11
CA ARG A 102 3.90 10.45 -3.87
C ARG A 102 4.14 11.65 -2.98
N LEU A 103 3.50 11.65 -1.81
CA LEU A 103 3.68 12.73 -0.84
C LEU A 103 5.01 12.54 -0.10
N ALA A 104 5.68 13.65 0.18
CA ALA A 104 6.84 13.65 1.06
C ALA A 104 6.45 13.36 2.52
N GLU A 105 5.23 13.74 2.90
CA GLU A 105 4.66 13.45 4.21
C GLU A 105 3.55 12.39 4.07
N PRO A 106 3.85 11.11 4.31
CA PRO A 106 2.87 10.03 4.14
C PRO A 106 1.74 10.09 5.19
N ALA A 107 1.95 10.72 6.36
CA ALA A 107 0.92 10.85 7.38
C ALA A 107 -0.30 11.66 6.90
N ALA A 108 -0.11 12.59 5.94
CA ALA A 108 -1.21 13.35 5.35
C ALA A 108 -2.23 12.44 4.64
N LEU A 109 -1.82 11.26 4.15
CA LEU A 109 -2.74 10.29 3.57
C LEU A 109 -3.71 9.72 4.60
N ALA A 110 -3.44 9.77 5.91
CA ALA A 110 -4.35 9.29 6.96
C ALA A 110 -5.60 10.17 7.11
N VAL A 111 -5.50 11.46 6.77
CA VAL A 111 -6.62 12.40 6.89
C VAL A 111 -7.38 12.60 5.58
N LEU A 112 -6.73 12.42 4.43
CA LEU A 112 -7.35 12.61 3.12
C LEU A 112 -8.47 11.59 2.85
N ARG A 113 -9.50 12.03 2.14
CA ARG A 113 -10.62 11.18 1.70
C ARG A 113 -10.81 11.39 0.20
N PRO A 114 -11.16 10.34 -0.56
CA PRO A 114 -11.70 10.53 -1.90
C PRO A 114 -12.83 11.56 -1.86
N GLY A 115 -12.78 12.55 -2.76
CA GLY A 115 -13.77 13.62 -2.85
C GLY A 115 -13.30 14.93 -2.22
N ALA A 116 -12.25 14.89 -1.40
CA ALA A 116 -11.66 16.10 -0.83
C ALA A 116 -11.01 16.98 -1.91
N ARG A 117 -10.93 18.28 -1.62
CA ARG A 117 -10.23 19.26 -2.44
C ARG A 117 -8.93 19.67 -1.78
N VAL A 118 -7.85 19.67 -2.56
CA VAL A 118 -6.52 19.98 -2.05
C VAL A 118 -5.75 20.90 -2.98
N ASP A 119 -4.85 21.67 -2.39
CA ASP A 119 -3.83 22.39 -3.15
C ASP A 119 -2.55 21.54 -3.16
N LEU A 120 -2.02 21.28 -4.35
CA LEU A 120 -0.79 20.52 -4.56
C LEU A 120 0.40 21.48 -4.62
N LEU A 121 1.33 21.29 -3.70
CA LEU A 121 2.58 22.03 -3.60
C LEU A 121 3.76 21.13 -3.95
N VAL A 122 4.81 21.73 -4.48
CA VAL A 122 6.10 21.08 -4.66
C VAL A 122 7.19 21.87 -3.96
N LEU A 123 8.09 21.15 -3.31
CA LEU A 123 9.39 21.64 -2.89
C LEU A 123 10.41 21.13 -3.92
N PRO A 124 10.93 22.00 -4.81
CA PRO A 124 11.87 21.58 -5.84
C PRO A 124 13.16 21.02 -5.25
N ALA A 125 13.73 19.99 -5.89
CA ALA A 125 15.06 19.54 -5.56
C ALA A 125 16.12 20.58 -5.97
N GLY A 126 17.11 20.84 -5.10
CA GLY A 126 18.28 21.66 -5.44
C GLY A 126 18.53 22.85 -4.50
N ARG A 127 19.35 23.81 -4.96
CA ARG A 127 19.90 24.90 -4.13
C ARG A 127 18.84 25.90 -3.62
N ASN A 128 17.63 25.87 -4.18
CA ASN A 128 16.48 26.71 -3.79
C ASN A 128 15.39 25.92 -3.04
N ALA A 129 15.72 24.79 -2.41
CA ALA A 129 14.78 23.87 -1.74
C ALA A 129 14.11 24.41 -0.46
N GLY A 130 13.92 25.73 -0.34
CA GLY A 130 13.28 26.38 0.82
C GLY A 130 11.87 26.91 0.55
N GLU A 131 11.49 27.11 -0.71
CA GLU A 131 10.20 27.70 -1.07
C GLU A 131 9.29 26.67 -1.75
N THR A 132 8.06 26.55 -1.27
CA THR A 132 7.04 25.69 -1.86
C THR A 132 6.34 26.42 -3.01
N VAL A 133 6.21 25.73 -4.15
CA VAL A 133 5.53 26.25 -5.34
C VAL A 133 4.20 25.57 -5.51
N LEU A 134 3.13 26.34 -5.72
CA LEU A 134 1.80 25.84 -6.00
C LEU A 134 1.69 25.32 -7.45
N LEU A 135 1.45 24.01 -7.59
CA LEU A 135 1.29 23.36 -8.88
C LEU A 135 -0.16 23.28 -9.33
N ALA A 136 -1.04 22.88 -8.43
CA ALA A 136 -2.47 22.80 -8.69
C ALA A 136 -3.26 23.33 -7.49
N ALA A 137 -4.19 24.24 -7.75
CA ALA A 137 -5.18 24.65 -6.78
C ALA A 137 -6.45 23.82 -6.96
N ASP A 138 -7.14 23.50 -5.88
CA ASP A 138 -8.45 22.85 -5.85
C ASP A 138 -8.53 21.49 -6.58
N ALA A 139 -7.45 20.72 -6.54
CA ALA A 139 -7.39 19.38 -7.13
C ALA A 139 -8.31 18.41 -6.37
N LEU A 140 -9.09 17.62 -7.12
CA LEU A 140 -9.97 16.60 -6.54
C LEU A 140 -9.15 15.36 -6.19
N VAL A 141 -9.28 14.86 -4.97
CA VAL A 141 -8.74 13.55 -4.61
C VAL A 141 -9.66 12.46 -5.19
N LEU A 142 -9.14 11.71 -6.15
CA LEU A 142 -9.85 10.60 -6.77
C LEU A 142 -9.77 9.34 -5.92
N ASP A 143 -8.57 9.05 -5.41
CA ASP A 143 -8.30 7.88 -4.59
C ASP A 143 -7.04 8.07 -3.75
N VAL A 144 -6.91 7.28 -2.68
CA VAL A 144 -5.74 7.22 -1.81
C VAL A 144 -5.28 5.77 -1.72
N VAL A 145 -4.21 5.43 -2.44
CA VAL A 145 -3.70 4.06 -2.54
C VAL A 145 -2.58 3.85 -1.53
N GLY A 146 -2.57 2.67 -0.91
CA GLY A 146 -1.49 2.24 -0.02
C GLY A 146 -1.45 2.99 1.31
N ARG A 147 -2.60 3.39 1.87
CA ARG A 147 -2.68 4.01 3.21
C ARG A 147 -2.04 3.15 4.30
N ASP A 148 -2.11 1.84 4.12
CA ASP A 148 -1.58 0.83 5.04
C ASP A 148 -0.31 0.14 4.48
N ALA A 149 0.24 0.66 3.37
CA ALA A 149 1.41 0.08 2.72
C ALA A 149 2.71 0.47 3.46
N VAL A 150 3.36 -0.54 4.06
CA VAL A 150 4.56 -0.37 4.90
C VAL A 150 5.83 -0.11 4.06
N ASP A 151 5.78 -0.39 2.76
CA ASP A 151 6.89 -0.22 1.82
C ASP A 151 7.02 1.22 1.27
N GLY A 152 6.16 2.14 1.73
CA GLY A 152 6.14 3.51 1.23
C GLY A 152 5.63 3.63 -0.22
N SER A 153 4.98 2.59 -0.75
CA SER A 153 4.32 2.62 -2.07
C SER A 153 2.97 3.35 -2.06
N SER A 154 2.79 4.28 -1.13
CA SER A 154 1.57 5.06 -1.01
C SER A 154 1.53 6.19 -2.05
N ALA A 155 0.35 6.39 -2.64
CA ALA A 155 0.15 7.38 -3.68
C ALA A 155 -1.24 8.01 -3.56
N LEU A 156 -1.28 9.32 -3.76
CA LEU A 156 -2.50 10.10 -3.87
C LEU A 156 -2.86 10.25 -5.34
N TYR A 157 -4.05 9.82 -5.75
CA TYR A 157 -4.52 10.04 -7.11
C TYR A 157 -5.36 11.31 -7.16
N LEU A 158 -4.93 12.27 -7.97
CA LEU A 158 -5.56 13.58 -8.10
C LEU A 158 -6.15 13.78 -9.50
N ALA A 159 -7.32 14.41 -9.58
CA ALA A 159 -7.79 15.02 -10.82
C ALA A 159 -7.23 16.44 -10.92
N VAL A 160 -6.37 16.66 -11.90
CA VAL A 160 -5.75 17.96 -12.19
C VAL A 160 -5.98 18.35 -13.65
N ARG A 161 -5.86 19.64 -13.96
CA ARG A 161 -5.94 20.08 -15.36
C ARG A 161 -4.71 19.60 -16.15
N PRO A 162 -4.81 19.41 -17.47
CA PRO A 162 -3.69 18.89 -18.28
C PRO A 162 -2.40 19.71 -18.16
N ASP A 163 -2.51 21.04 -18.10
CA ASP A 163 -1.39 21.97 -17.90
C ASP A 163 -0.74 21.86 -16.51
N GLN A 164 -1.53 21.50 -15.49
CA GLN A 164 -1.04 21.24 -14.14
C GLN A 164 -0.38 19.86 -14.08
N ALA A 165 -0.97 18.85 -14.72
CA ALA A 165 -0.42 17.50 -14.80
C ALA A 165 0.98 17.51 -15.41
N GLN A 166 1.18 18.22 -16.53
CA GLN A 166 2.48 18.36 -17.19
C GLN A 166 3.53 18.98 -16.27
N ARG A 167 3.16 19.98 -15.48
CA ARG A 167 4.06 20.58 -14.47
C ARG A 167 4.38 19.60 -13.36
N SER A 168 3.39 18.87 -12.83
CA SER A 168 3.60 17.90 -11.75
C SER A 168 4.52 16.74 -12.16
N VAL A 169 4.36 16.18 -13.37
CA VAL A 169 5.20 15.07 -13.85
C VAL A 169 6.56 15.53 -14.36
N GLY A 170 6.67 16.79 -14.79
CA GLY A 170 7.93 17.38 -15.26
C GLY A 170 8.88 17.84 -14.16
N GLN A 171 8.55 17.57 -12.89
CA GLN A 171 9.41 17.96 -11.77
C GLN A 171 10.73 17.15 -11.79
N PRO A 172 11.86 17.80 -11.45
CA PRO A 172 13.14 17.09 -11.32
C PRO A 172 13.08 15.97 -10.29
N GLU A 173 13.87 14.93 -10.50
CA GLU A 173 14.04 13.84 -9.53
C GLU A 173 14.45 14.38 -8.16
N GLY A 174 13.87 13.81 -7.10
CA GLY A 174 14.06 14.26 -5.73
C GLY A 174 13.16 15.43 -5.29
N SER A 175 12.31 15.97 -6.18
CA SER A 175 11.28 16.93 -5.79
C SER A 175 10.29 16.29 -4.81
N ARG A 176 9.86 17.06 -3.81
CA ARG A 176 9.00 16.59 -2.72
C ARG A 176 7.64 17.25 -2.83
N PHE A 177 6.58 16.45 -2.88
CA PHE A 177 5.22 16.97 -2.97
C PHE A 177 4.55 17.04 -1.60
N SER A 178 3.78 18.09 -1.36
CA SER A 178 2.93 18.24 -0.19
C SER A 178 1.56 18.74 -0.60
N VAL A 179 0.58 18.58 0.27
CA VAL A 179 -0.80 19.01 0.00
C VAL A 179 -1.37 19.82 1.16
N VAL A 180 -2.19 20.80 0.84
CA VAL A 180 -2.99 21.56 1.80
C VAL A 180 -4.46 21.21 1.57
N ILE A 181 -5.16 20.83 2.63
CA ILE A 181 -6.57 20.41 2.56
C ILE A 181 -7.46 21.63 2.70
N ARG A 182 -8.42 21.80 1.79
CA ARG A 182 -9.48 22.80 1.91
C ARG A 182 -10.67 22.18 2.62
N GLY A 183 -11.16 22.84 3.66
CA GLY A 183 -12.35 22.48 4.44
C GLY A 183 -13.62 23.07 3.88
#